data_AF-A0A3D1XTH4-F1
#
_entry.id   AF-A0A3D1XTH4-F1
#
_cell.length_a   1.000
_cell.length_b   1.000
_cell.length_c   1.000
_cell.angle_alpha   90.00
_cell.angle_beta   90.00
_cell.angle_gamma   90.00
#
_symmetry.space_group_name_H-M   'P 1'
#
loop_
_entity.id
_entity.type
_entity.pdbx_description
1 polymer ?
#
loop_
_entity_poly.entity_id
_entity_poly.type
_entity_poly.pdbx_seq_one_letter_code
_entity_poly.pdbx_strand_id
1 'polypeptide(L)'
;MLFGHLLTGTAQIFSDVRTFWSPESVKRVTEKELSGVAKNGILHLINSGSTTLDGTGQQSINGKPVLKPFWEITPEEVGKCLDVTKWRPANLEYFRGGGFSSNFLTKGGMPVTMSRINIIKGLGPVLQIAEGETVNLPKEVHRVLDERTDPTWPTTWFVPRLTGKGPFKDVYSVMNNWGANHGAVSYGHIGADLITLASILRIPVCMHNVPEEKIFRPSAWNGFGMDPEGADFRACANFGPLYGV
;
A
#
# COMPACT_ATOMS: atom_id res chain seq x y z
N MET A 1 -4.55 -4.10 -7.16
CA MET A 1 -3.53 -5.01 -7.73
C MET A 1 -3.49 -4.89 -9.25
N LEU A 2 -4.55 -5.27 -9.98
CA LEU A 2 -4.52 -5.24 -11.46
C LEU A 2 -4.12 -3.87 -12.03
N PHE A 3 -4.67 -2.76 -11.51
CA PHE A 3 -4.26 -1.41 -11.94
C PHE A 3 -2.75 -1.16 -11.76
N GLY A 4 -2.21 -1.46 -10.58
CA GLY A 4 -0.77 -1.33 -10.33
C GLY A 4 0.05 -2.19 -11.27
N HIS A 5 -0.31 -3.47 -11.43
CA HIS A 5 0.40 -4.39 -12.32
C HIS A 5 0.43 -3.91 -13.78
N LEU A 6 -0.71 -3.45 -14.30
CA LEU A 6 -0.79 -2.97 -15.69
C LEU A 6 -0.02 -1.65 -15.90
N LEU A 7 0.13 -0.83 -14.86
CA LEU A 7 0.88 0.42 -14.93
C LEU A 7 2.40 0.20 -14.79
N THR A 8 2.84 -0.82 -14.05
CA THR A 8 4.25 -0.99 -13.68
C THR A 8 4.93 -2.21 -14.28
N GLY A 9 4.18 -3.23 -14.70
CA GLY A 9 4.70 -4.55 -15.05
C GLY A 9 5.26 -5.33 -13.86
N THR A 10 5.13 -4.83 -12.62
CA THR A 10 5.69 -5.44 -11.41
C THR A 10 4.67 -6.29 -10.67
N ALA A 11 5.16 -7.23 -9.86
CA ALA A 11 4.34 -7.97 -8.92
C ALA A 11 3.68 -7.03 -7.89
N GLN A 12 2.54 -7.45 -7.34
CA GLN A 12 1.72 -6.62 -6.45
C GLN A 12 1.59 -7.31 -5.09
N ILE A 13 1.78 -6.54 -4.02
CA ILE A 13 1.63 -7.02 -2.65
C ILE A 13 0.16 -6.90 -2.26
N PHE A 14 -0.45 -7.99 -1.83
CA PHE A 14 -1.74 -7.98 -1.15
C PHE A 14 -1.50 -7.92 0.36
N SER A 15 -2.26 -7.12 1.11
CA SER A 15 -2.10 -6.99 2.56
C SER A 15 -3.40 -6.63 3.26
N ASP A 16 -3.58 -7.16 4.48
CA ASP A 16 -4.47 -6.53 5.44
C ASP A 16 -3.81 -5.24 5.97
N VAL A 17 -4.60 -4.19 6.10
CA VAL A 17 -4.26 -2.96 6.83
C VAL A 17 -4.55 -3.24 8.30
N ARG A 18 -3.65 -3.97 8.95
CA ARG A 18 -3.92 -4.70 10.19
C ARG A 18 -3.91 -3.80 11.42
N THR A 19 -2.92 -2.92 11.53
CA THR A 19 -2.73 -2.13 12.76
C THR A 19 -2.07 -0.80 12.47
N PHE A 20 -2.59 0.26 13.10
CA PHE A 20 -1.88 1.51 13.26
C PHE A 20 -1.11 1.47 14.58
N TRP A 21 0.20 1.69 14.50
CA TRP A 21 1.06 1.84 15.66
C TRP A 21 1.44 3.31 15.82
N SER A 22 0.81 3.97 16.79
CA SER A 22 1.20 5.33 17.18
C SER A 22 2.58 5.35 17.83
N PRO A 23 3.32 6.48 17.76
CA PRO A 23 4.61 6.62 18.45
C PRO A 23 4.53 6.28 19.95
N GLU A 24 3.47 6.73 20.62
CA GLU A 24 3.20 6.48 22.04
C GLU A 24 2.96 5.00 22.31
N SER A 25 2.21 4.32 21.42
CA SER A 25 1.94 2.89 21.54
C SER A 25 3.20 2.06 21.37
N VAL A 26 4.07 2.40 20.41
CA VAL A 26 5.37 1.74 20.24
C VAL A 26 6.25 1.96 21.46
N LYS A 27 6.37 3.21 21.94
CA LYS A 27 7.16 3.53 23.14
C LYS A 27 6.65 2.77 24.36
N ARG A 28 5.34 2.69 24.56
CA ARG A 28 4.72 1.98 25.69
C ARG A 28 5.03 0.48 25.70
N VAL A 29 5.07 -0.17 24.54
CA VAL A 29 5.20 -1.64 24.46
C VAL A 29 6.63 -2.11 24.20
N THR A 30 7.52 -1.23 23.76
CA THR A 30 8.91 -1.57 23.42
C THR A 30 9.96 -0.77 24.20
N GLU A 31 9.54 0.27 24.93
CA GLU A 31 10.42 1.25 25.59
C GLU A 31 11.36 2.00 24.62
N LYS A 32 11.08 1.93 23.31
CA LYS A 32 11.83 2.61 22.25
C LYS A 32 10.96 3.61 21.51
N GLU A 33 11.53 4.74 21.14
CA GLU A 33 10.87 5.74 20.31
C GLU A 33 11.07 5.43 18.82
N LEU A 34 10.01 5.64 18.03
CA LEU A 34 10.14 5.66 16.57
C LEU A 34 10.95 6.89 16.15
N SER A 35 11.78 6.72 15.12
CA SER A 35 12.64 7.79 14.62
C SER A 35 12.65 7.83 13.08
N GLY A 36 13.33 8.82 12.51
CA GLY A 36 13.39 9.01 11.07
C GLY A 36 12.00 9.21 10.47
N VAL A 37 11.73 8.51 9.38
CA VAL A 37 10.46 8.61 8.64
C VAL A 37 9.29 8.01 9.43
N ALA A 38 9.56 7.04 10.32
CA ALA A 38 8.55 6.38 11.16
C ALA A 38 8.13 7.19 12.40
N LYS A 39 8.75 8.35 12.66
CA LYS A 39 8.55 9.13 13.91
C LYS A 39 7.08 9.52 14.19
N ASN A 40 6.24 9.60 13.16
CA ASN A 40 4.83 10.01 13.26
C ASN A 40 3.86 8.81 13.32
N GLY A 41 4.39 7.58 13.47
CA GLY A 41 3.63 6.35 13.47
C GLY A 41 3.80 5.54 12.19
N ILE A 42 3.38 4.28 12.24
CA ILE A 42 3.51 3.29 11.16
C ILE A 42 2.22 2.48 11.02
N LEU A 43 1.99 1.95 9.82
CA LEU A 43 0.97 0.94 9.55
C LEU A 43 1.61 -0.44 9.40
N HIS A 44 1.01 -1.44 10.03
CA HIS A 44 1.34 -2.85 9.85
C HIS A 44 0.52 -3.39 8.70
N LEU A 45 1.17 -3.65 7.57
CA LEU A 45 0.56 -4.31 6.42
C LEU A 45 0.98 -5.78 6.42
N ILE A 46 0.03 -6.68 6.59
CA ILE A 46 0.31 -8.12 6.81
C ILE A 46 -0.88 -8.95 6.33
N ASN A 47 -0.77 -9.61 5.18
CA ASN A 47 -1.84 -10.49 4.72
C ASN A 47 -1.93 -11.75 5.60
N SER A 48 -3.09 -12.39 5.61
CA SER A 48 -3.40 -13.68 6.23
C SER A 48 -2.69 -14.90 5.59
N GLY A 49 -1.37 -14.81 5.45
CA GLY A 49 -0.48 -15.93 5.15
C GLY A 49 0.19 -15.93 3.78
N SER A 50 -0.29 -15.16 2.80
CA SER A 50 0.30 -15.14 1.45
C SER A 50 0.61 -13.74 0.96
N THR A 51 1.73 -13.55 0.29
CA THR A 51 1.96 -12.37 -0.55
C THR A 51 3.05 -12.68 -1.58
N THR A 52 3.26 -11.80 -2.56
CA THR A 52 4.30 -12.03 -3.57
C THR A 52 5.70 -12.04 -2.96
N LEU A 53 6.58 -12.96 -3.40
CA LEU A 53 7.94 -13.06 -2.87
C LEU A 53 8.83 -11.89 -3.31
N ASP A 54 8.50 -11.22 -4.41
CA ASP A 54 9.07 -9.93 -4.81
C ASP A 54 8.90 -8.88 -3.69
N GLY A 55 7.83 -9.01 -2.90
CA GLY A 55 7.51 -8.16 -1.76
C GLY A 55 8.57 -8.19 -0.65
N THR A 56 9.48 -9.17 -0.65
CA THR A 56 10.65 -9.16 0.24
C THR A 56 11.54 -7.92 0.03
N GLY A 57 11.52 -7.32 -1.16
CA GLY A 57 12.37 -6.19 -1.54
C GLY A 57 13.84 -6.58 -1.75
N GLN A 58 14.12 -7.86 -2.01
CA GLN A 58 15.49 -8.36 -2.22
C GLN A 58 16.06 -8.07 -3.60
N GLN A 59 15.19 -7.74 -4.56
CA GLN A 59 15.60 -7.18 -5.85
C GLN A 59 16.17 -5.78 -5.66
N SER A 60 17.12 -5.37 -6.50
CA SER A 60 17.79 -4.09 -6.32
C SER A 60 18.08 -3.33 -7.61
N ILE A 61 17.97 -2.00 -7.52
CA ILE A 61 18.48 -1.05 -8.52
C ILE A 61 19.37 -0.07 -7.78
N ASN A 62 20.64 0.07 -8.20
CA ASN A 62 21.63 0.94 -7.56
C ASN A 62 21.74 0.73 -6.04
N GLY A 63 21.67 -0.54 -5.60
CA GLY A 63 21.74 -0.92 -4.18
C GLY A 63 20.49 -0.61 -3.35
N LYS A 64 19.42 -0.05 -3.92
CA LYS A 64 18.16 0.22 -3.24
C LYS A 64 17.15 -0.91 -3.46
N PRO A 65 16.33 -1.27 -2.45
CA PRO A 65 15.31 -2.31 -2.60
C PRO A 65 14.19 -1.86 -3.54
N VAL A 66 13.76 -2.76 -4.44
CA VAL A 66 12.72 -2.52 -5.44
C VAL A 66 11.87 -3.78 -5.67
N LEU A 67 10.76 -3.63 -6.41
CA LEU A 67 10.15 -4.74 -7.16
C LEU A 67 10.28 -4.41 -8.65
N LYS A 68 10.77 -5.35 -9.46
CA LYS A 68 11.04 -5.16 -10.89
C LYS A 68 10.01 -5.87 -11.75
N PRO A 69 9.86 -5.45 -13.01
CA PRO A 69 9.20 -6.28 -14.00
C PRO A 69 9.95 -7.58 -14.20
N PHE A 70 9.24 -8.68 -14.48
CA PHE A 70 9.83 -10.01 -14.45
C PHE A 70 10.99 -10.20 -15.46
N TRP A 71 10.97 -9.46 -16.58
CA TRP A 71 12.04 -9.50 -17.60
C TRP A 71 13.34 -8.83 -17.16
N GLU A 72 13.35 -8.12 -16.03
CA GLU A 72 14.54 -7.51 -15.43
C GLU A 72 15.05 -8.26 -14.20
N ILE A 73 14.33 -9.28 -13.71
CA ILE A 73 14.69 -10.03 -12.51
C ILE A 73 15.78 -11.05 -12.86
N THR A 74 16.88 -11.03 -12.11
CA THR A 74 17.97 -11.99 -12.27
C THR A 74 17.73 -13.26 -11.44
N PRO A 75 18.27 -14.44 -11.84
CA PRO A 75 18.19 -15.65 -11.02
C PRO A 75 18.75 -15.48 -9.59
N GLU A 76 19.78 -14.64 -9.43
CA GLU A 76 20.35 -14.35 -8.11
C GLU A 76 19.35 -13.61 -7.21
N GLU A 77 18.59 -12.66 -7.74
CA GLU A 77 17.56 -11.97 -6.97
C GLU A 77 16.39 -12.88 -6.64
N VAL A 78 16.02 -13.82 -7.53
CA VAL A 78 15.05 -14.89 -7.21
C VAL A 78 15.54 -15.71 -6.01
N GLY A 79 16.81 -16.13 -6.02
CA GLY A 79 17.45 -16.82 -4.90
C GLY A 79 17.35 -16.02 -3.60
N LYS A 80 17.72 -14.74 -3.63
CA LYS A 80 17.63 -13.85 -2.44
C LYS A 80 16.20 -13.71 -1.90
N CYS A 81 15.19 -13.60 -2.76
CA CYS A 81 13.78 -13.57 -2.33
C CYS A 81 13.37 -14.88 -1.63
N LEU A 82 13.80 -16.03 -2.16
CA LEU A 82 13.51 -17.35 -1.59
C LEU A 82 14.23 -17.56 -0.25
N ASP A 83 15.52 -17.22 -0.17
CA ASP A 83 16.37 -17.45 1.00
C ASP A 83 15.87 -16.73 2.26
N VAL A 84 15.24 -15.57 2.11
CA VAL A 84 14.68 -14.80 3.24
C VAL A 84 13.25 -15.18 3.57
N THR A 85 12.60 -15.99 2.75
CA THR A 85 11.22 -16.43 2.96
C THR A 85 11.19 -17.74 3.72
N LYS A 86 10.50 -17.76 4.86
CA LYS A 86 10.25 -18.96 5.65
C LYS A 86 8.84 -19.46 5.40
N TRP A 87 8.69 -20.73 5.09
CA TRP A 87 7.39 -21.38 4.95
C TRP A 87 6.93 -21.89 6.31
N ARG A 88 5.93 -21.24 6.91
CA ARG A 88 5.45 -21.57 8.27
C ARG A 88 4.18 -22.40 8.17
N PRO A 89 4.06 -23.52 8.91
CA PRO A 89 2.79 -24.25 8.96
C PRO A 89 1.64 -23.33 9.35
N ALA A 90 0.52 -23.43 8.64
CA ALA A 90 -0.65 -22.62 8.90
C ALA A 90 -1.22 -22.91 10.31
N ASN A 91 -1.74 -21.88 10.98
CA ASN A 91 -2.42 -22.05 12.26
C ASN A 91 -3.70 -22.89 12.07
N LEU A 92 -3.72 -24.10 12.65
CA LEU A 92 -4.83 -25.06 12.50
C LEU A 92 -6.14 -24.62 13.14
N GLU A 93 -6.11 -23.64 14.06
CA GLU A 93 -7.33 -23.04 14.62
C GLU A 93 -8.13 -22.28 13.55
N TYR A 94 -7.42 -21.62 12.62
CA TYR A 94 -8.01 -20.89 11.48
C TYR A 94 -8.09 -21.75 10.21
N PHE A 95 -7.03 -22.51 9.92
CA PHE A 95 -6.86 -23.27 8.68
C PHE A 95 -6.80 -24.77 8.98
N ARG A 96 -7.95 -25.38 9.27
CA ARG A 96 -8.05 -26.80 9.69
C ARG A 96 -7.46 -27.81 8.69
N GLY A 97 -7.39 -27.44 7.40
CA GLY A 97 -6.78 -28.25 6.35
C GLY A 97 -5.25 -28.15 6.27
N GLY A 98 -4.61 -27.34 7.13
CA GLY A 98 -3.18 -27.07 7.05
C GLY A 98 -2.80 -26.12 5.93
N GLY A 99 -1.55 -26.20 5.48
CA GLY A 99 -0.93 -25.30 4.50
C GLY A 99 0.33 -24.64 5.04
N PHE A 100 0.97 -23.80 4.22
CA PHE A 100 2.15 -23.03 4.62
C PHE A 100 2.00 -21.55 4.24
N SER A 101 2.21 -20.65 5.20
CA SER A 101 2.29 -19.22 4.94
C SER A 101 3.70 -18.80 4.53
N SER A 102 3.79 -17.80 3.66
CA SER A 102 5.05 -17.17 3.24
C SER A 102 5.44 -16.08 4.25
N ASN A 103 6.34 -16.36 5.17
CA ASN A 103 6.80 -15.43 6.21
C ASN A 103 8.11 -14.75 5.81
N PHE A 104 8.08 -13.44 5.66
CA PHE A 104 9.25 -12.60 5.47
C PHE A 104 8.99 -11.18 6.00
N LEU A 105 10.04 -10.38 6.09
CA LEU A 105 9.97 -8.95 6.39
C LEU A 105 10.42 -8.14 5.16
N THR A 106 9.54 -7.31 4.63
CA THR A 106 9.84 -6.39 3.52
C THR A 106 10.95 -5.43 3.91
N LYS A 107 11.98 -5.27 3.06
CA LYS A 107 13.03 -4.27 3.28
C LYS A 107 12.47 -2.84 3.34
N GLY A 108 12.94 -2.07 4.31
CA GLY A 108 12.68 -0.64 4.43
C GLY A 108 13.43 0.22 3.39
N GLY A 109 12.94 1.44 3.19
CA GLY A 109 13.48 2.43 2.25
C GLY A 109 12.96 2.30 0.82
N MET A 110 11.93 1.48 0.60
CA MET A 110 11.33 1.29 -0.72
C MET A 110 10.13 2.24 -0.89
N PRO A 111 10.11 3.11 -1.92
CA PRO A 111 8.92 3.89 -2.22
C PRO A 111 7.80 2.96 -2.68
N VAL A 112 6.60 3.15 -2.14
CA VAL A 112 5.44 2.33 -2.47
C VAL A 112 4.17 3.16 -2.52
N THR A 113 3.18 2.66 -3.25
CA THR A 113 1.83 3.21 -3.31
C THR A 113 0.83 2.16 -2.87
N MET A 114 0.13 2.42 -1.76
CA MET A 114 -1.01 1.62 -1.34
C MET A 114 -2.26 2.14 -2.03
N SER A 115 -3.08 1.25 -2.59
CA SER A 115 -4.31 1.60 -3.30
C SER A 115 -5.46 0.65 -2.98
N ARG A 116 -6.70 1.16 -3.06
CA ARG A 116 -7.92 0.36 -2.86
C ARG A 116 -9.07 0.93 -3.68
N ILE A 117 -9.77 0.05 -4.40
CA ILE A 117 -11.08 0.34 -4.97
C ILE A 117 -12.15 -0.16 -4.00
N ASN A 118 -13.14 0.68 -3.73
CA ASN A 118 -14.34 0.32 -2.99
C ASN A 118 -15.57 0.64 -3.84
N ILE A 119 -16.68 -0.08 -3.64
CA ILE A 119 -17.95 0.20 -4.30
C ILE A 119 -18.91 0.77 -3.26
N ILE A 120 -19.38 1.99 -3.47
CA ILE A 120 -20.32 2.68 -2.59
C ILE A 120 -21.70 2.70 -3.25
N LYS A 121 -22.71 2.16 -2.56
CA LYS A 121 -24.09 2.14 -3.06
C LYS A 121 -24.58 3.58 -3.31
N GLY A 122 -25.08 3.85 -4.50
CA GLY A 122 -25.56 5.17 -4.93
C GLY A 122 -24.48 6.10 -5.50
N LEU A 123 -23.21 5.69 -5.47
CA LEU A 123 -22.09 6.44 -6.06
C LEU A 123 -21.33 5.61 -7.11
N GLY A 124 -21.12 4.31 -6.87
CA GLY A 124 -20.33 3.44 -7.74
C GLY A 124 -18.91 3.20 -7.20
N PRO A 125 -17.95 2.82 -8.06
CA PRO A 125 -16.57 2.59 -7.65
C PRO A 125 -15.88 3.90 -7.27
N VAL A 126 -15.06 3.87 -6.21
CA VAL A 126 -14.17 4.96 -5.80
C VAL A 126 -12.76 4.41 -5.58
N LEU A 127 -11.74 5.23 -5.83
CA LEU A 127 -10.33 4.86 -5.65
C LEU A 127 -9.70 5.64 -4.48
N GLN A 128 -8.97 4.94 -3.62
CA GLN A 128 -8.10 5.51 -2.58
C GLN A 128 -6.64 5.21 -2.90
N ILE A 129 -5.76 6.18 -2.67
CA ILE A 129 -4.33 6.15 -2.98
C ILE A 129 -3.57 6.72 -1.78
N ALA A 130 -2.53 6.02 -1.31
CA ALA A 130 -1.61 6.52 -0.30
C ALA A 130 -0.18 6.19 -0.72
N GLU A 131 0.55 7.19 -1.22
CA GLU A 131 2.00 7.10 -1.45
C GLU A 131 2.74 7.17 -0.11
N GLY A 132 3.83 6.43 -0.01
CA GLY A 132 4.67 6.40 1.18
C GLY A 132 5.91 5.55 0.97
N GLU A 133 6.46 5.03 2.05
CA GLU A 133 7.63 4.16 1.98
C GLU A 133 7.54 3.02 2.97
N THR A 134 8.23 1.93 2.66
CA THR A 134 8.48 0.86 3.62
C THR A 134 9.56 1.28 4.60
N VAL A 135 9.54 0.75 5.83
CA VAL A 135 10.53 1.11 6.85
C VAL A 135 11.11 -0.11 7.55
N ASN A 136 12.39 -0.01 7.94
CA ASN A 136 12.98 -0.96 8.86
C ASN A 136 12.79 -0.44 10.27
N LEU A 137 12.27 -1.28 11.16
CA LEU A 137 12.28 -1.01 12.59
C LEU A 137 13.54 -1.62 13.21
N PRO A 138 14.03 -1.08 14.35
CA PRO A 138 15.03 -1.79 15.15
C PRO A 138 14.56 -3.22 15.43
N LYS A 139 15.48 -4.20 15.38
CA LYS A 139 15.17 -5.64 15.46
C LYS A 139 14.25 -5.98 16.63
N GLU A 140 14.51 -5.43 17.82
CA GLU A 140 13.67 -5.68 19.01
C GLU A 140 12.29 -5.06 18.90
N VAL A 141 12.16 -3.88 18.30
CA VAL A 141 10.86 -3.25 18.06
C VAL A 141 10.05 -4.12 17.10
N HIS A 142 10.62 -4.50 15.94
CA HIS A 142 9.93 -5.39 15.00
C HIS A 142 9.49 -6.69 15.69
N ARG A 143 10.39 -7.35 16.42
CA ARG A 143 10.11 -8.62 17.10
C ARG A 143 8.91 -8.51 18.05
N VAL A 144 8.90 -7.51 18.93
CA VAL A 144 7.81 -7.32 19.91
C VAL A 144 6.46 -7.06 19.23
N LEU A 145 6.44 -6.29 18.13
CA LEU A 145 5.18 -6.00 17.43
C LEU A 145 4.70 -7.20 16.58
N ASP A 146 5.62 -7.93 15.96
CA ASP A 146 5.36 -9.07 15.08
C ASP A 146 4.84 -10.29 15.86
N GLU A 147 5.51 -10.65 16.96
CA GLU A 147 5.12 -11.75 17.86
C GLU A 147 3.72 -11.56 18.45
N ARG A 148 3.29 -10.31 18.64
CA ARG A 148 1.97 -9.96 19.18
C ARG A 148 0.85 -9.91 18.14
N THR A 149 1.17 -10.00 16.86
CA THR A 149 0.20 -9.81 15.76
C THR A 149 -0.07 -11.11 15.01
N ASP A 150 0.90 -11.56 14.21
CA ASP A 150 0.95 -12.91 13.64
C ASP A 150 2.38 -13.13 13.06
N PRO A 151 3.29 -13.78 13.80
CA PRO A 151 4.68 -13.94 13.37
C PRO A 151 4.86 -14.99 12.26
N THR A 152 3.77 -15.62 11.78
CA THR A 152 3.81 -16.61 10.71
C THR A 152 3.51 -16.01 9.34
N TRP A 153 3.11 -14.75 9.27
CA TRP A 153 2.65 -14.07 8.06
C TRP A 153 3.70 -13.07 7.54
N PRO A 154 3.59 -12.57 6.29
CA PRO A 154 4.54 -11.62 5.72
C PRO A 154 4.29 -10.19 6.19
N THR A 155 5.27 -9.54 6.81
CA THR A 155 5.15 -8.19 7.36
C THR A 155 5.76 -7.14 6.43
N THR A 156 5.00 -6.07 6.17
CA THR A 156 5.48 -4.79 5.62
C THR A 156 5.14 -3.67 6.58
N TRP A 157 6.16 -2.94 7.06
CA TRP A 157 5.94 -1.70 7.81
C TRP A 157 5.86 -0.53 6.85
N PHE A 158 4.74 0.17 6.84
CA PHE A 158 4.45 1.24 5.89
C PHE A 158 4.27 2.59 6.60
N VAL A 159 4.86 3.64 6.04
CA VAL A 159 4.63 5.02 6.47
C VAL A 159 4.07 5.82 5.30
N PRO A 160 2.82 6.30 5.39
CA PRO A 160 2.27 7.18 4.35
C PRO A 160 2.92 8.56 4.39
N ARG A 161 3.12 9.17 3.22
CA ARG A 161 3.50 10.58 3.12
C ARG A 161 2.35 11.45 3.65
N LEU A 162 2.64 12.27 4.64
CA LEU A 162 1.67 13.21 5.22
C LEU A 162 1.69 14.54 4.46
N THR A 163 0.53 15.19 4.38
CA THR A 163 0.35 16.51 3.75
C THR A 163 -0.07 17.58 4.75
N GLY A 164 -0.39 17.18 5.99
CA GLY A 164 -0.94 18.07 7.01
C GLY A 164 -2.41 18.44 6.81
N LYS A 165 -3.08 17.89 5.78
CA LYS A 165 -4.46 18.20 5.42
C LYS A 165 -5.30 16.94 5.21
N GLY A 166 -6.60 17.04 5.45
CA GLY A 166 -7.57 15.99 5.15
C GLY A 166 -7.21 14.63 5.78
N PRO A 167 -7.39 13.51 5.05
CA PRO A 167 -7.03 12.16 5.50
C PRO A 167 -5.53 11.94 5.75
N PHE A 168 -4.66 12.86 5.33
CA PHE A 168 -3.20 12.76 5.44
C PHE A 168 -2.61 13.77 6.43
N LYS A 169 -3.41 14.23 7.39
CA LYS A 169 -2.93 15.08 8.50
C LYS A 169 -2.00 14.32 9.46
N ASP A 170 -2.25 13.04 9.66
CA ASP A 170 -1.47 12.12 10.50
C ASP A 170 -1.67 10.67 10.03
N VAL A 171 -0.80 9.75 10.47
CA VAL A 171 -0.82 8.34 10.03
C VAL A 171 -2.10 7.62 10.49
N TYR A 172 -2.62 7.99 11.66
CA TYR A 172 -3.91 7.50 12.16
C TYR A 172 -5.02 7.80 11.17
N SER A 173 -5.10 9.06 10.71
CA SER A 173 -6.15 9.51 9.78
C SER A 173 -6.09 8.75 8.46
N VAL A 174 -4.91 8.35 8.00
CA VAL A 174 -4.77 7.53 6.79
C VAL A 174 -5.46 6.17 6.99
N MET A 175 -5.19 5.48 8.11
CA MET A 175 -5.85 4.20 8.40
C MET A 175 -7.34 4.37 8.67
N ASN A 176 -7.72 5.38 9.45
CA ASN A 176 -9.12 5.61 9.83
C ASN A 176 -10.02 5.96 8.64
N ASN A 177 -9.47 6.54 7.58
CA ASN A 177 -10.20 6.83 6.34
C ASN A 177 -10.06 5.71 5.29
N TRP A 178 -9.29 4.66 5.55
CA TRP A 178 -9.14 3.55 4.61
C TRP A 178 -10.44 2.72 4.57
N GLY A 179 -11.03 2.57 3.38
CA GLY A 179 -12.41 2.09 3.23
C GLY A 179 -12.60 0.56 3.27
N ALA A 180 -11.56 -0.21 3.59
CA ALA A 180 -11.61 -1.67 3.67
C ALA A 180 -10.54 -2.22 4.62
N ASN A 181 -10.60 -3.51 4.96
CA ASN A 181 -9.54 -4.18 5.71
C ASN A 181 -8.29 -4.48 4.86
N HIS A 182 -8.39 -4.44 3.53
CA HIS A 182 -7.29 -4.78 2.61
C HIS A 182 -6.76 -3.56 1.85
N GLY A 183 -5.49 -3.63 1.45
CA GLY A 183 -4.83 -2.73 0.52
C GLY A 183 -3.98 -3.50 -0.49
N ALA A 184 -3.85 -2.95 -1.71
CA ALA A 184 -2.88 -3.41 -2.70
C ALA A 184 -1.69 -2.45 -2.71
N VAL A 185 -0.47 -2.97 -2.55
CA VAL A 185 0.75 -2.17 -2.51
C VAL A 185 1.59 -2.44 -3.75
N SER A 186 1.88 -1.38 -4.49
CA SER A 186 2.78 -1.39 -5.65
C SER A 186 4.11 -0.72 -5.28
N TYR A 187 5.21 -1.21 -5.84
CA TYR A 187 6.48 -0.48 -5.84
C TYR A 187 6.35 0.82 -6.64
N GLY A 188 7.04 1.87 -6.15
CA GLY A 188 7.05 3.20 -6.73
C GLY A 188 5.94 4.12 -6.22
N HIS A 189 6.11 5.42 -6.50
CA HIS A 189 5.09 6.46 -6.33
C HIS A 189 4.32 6.63 -7.63
N ILE A 190 3.30 5.79 -7.80
CA ILE A 190 2.48 5.67 -9.02
C ILE A 190 1.11 6.34 -8.87
N GLY A 191 0.95 7.22 -7.88
CA GLY A 191 -0.34 7.82 -7.58
C GLY A 191 -0.87 8.68 -8.73
N ALA A 192 0.00 9.41 -9.43
CA ALA A 192 -0.38 10.20 -10.60
C ALA A 192 -0.87 9.33 -11.77
N ASP A 193 -0.23 8.18 -11.98
CA ASP A 193 -0.63 7.22 -13.02
C ASP A 193 -2.00 6.60 -12.68
N LEU A 194 -2.23 6.26 -11.41
CA LEU A 194 -3.51 5.78 -10.91
C LEU A 194 -4.62 6.84 -11.04
N ILE A 195 -4.34 8.11 -10.75
CA ILE A 195 -5.29 9.22 -10.94
C ILE A 195 -5.66 9.36 -12.42
N THR A 196 -4.67 9.30 -13.31
CA THR A 196 -4.87 9.38 -14.76
C THR A 196 -5.74 8.21 -15.23
N LEU A 197 -5.37 6.98 -14.87
CA LEU A 197 -6.13 5.77 -15.20
C LEU A 197 -7.56 5.83 -14.66
N ALA A 198 -7.75 6.26 -13.41
CA ALA A 198 -9.06 6.39 -12.80
C ALA A 198 -9.95 7.39 -13.56
N SER A 199 -9.40 8.51 -14.02
CA SER A 199 -10.13 9.48 -14.84
C SER A 199 -10.56 8.92 -16.21
N ILE A 200 -9.71 8.12 -16.86
CA ILE A 200 -10.07 7.39 -18.09
C ILE A 200 -11.25 6.44 -17.83
N LEU A 201 -11.29 5.82 -16.66
CA LEU A 201 -12.35 4.87 -16.28
C LEU A 201 -13.55 5.53 -15.59
N ARG A 202 -13.53 6.85 -15.38
CA ARG A 202 -14.55 7.62 -14.66
C ARG A 202 -14.79 7.10 -13.24
N ILE A 203 -13.71 6.72 -12.57
CA ILE A 203 -13.70 6.31 -11.17
C ILE A 203 -13.20 7.51 -10.35
N PRO A 204 -14.04 8.15 -9.52
CA PRO A 204 -13.58 9.27 -8.70
C PRO A 204 -12.54 8.81 -7.66
N VAL A 205 -11.53 9.65 -7.44
CA VAL A 205 -10.48 9.42 -6.44
C VAL A 205 -10.89 10.11 -5.14
N CYS A 206 -11.37 9.35 -4.17
CA CYS A 206 -11.92 9.89 -2.91
C CYS A 206 -10.89 10.14 -1.80
N MET A 207 -9.63 9.75 -2.02
CA MET A 207 -8.53 9.98 -1.08
C MET A 207 -7.19 9.83 -1.81
N HIS A 208 -6.36 10.88 -1.84
CA HIS A 208 -4.96 10.80 -2.30
C HIS A 208 -4.04 11.81 -1.62
N ASN A 209 -2.74 11.51 -1.58
CA ASN A 209 -1.66 12.41 -1.14
C ASN A 209 -0.69 12.78 -2.28
N VAL A 210 -1.09 12.55 -3.52
CA VAL A 210 -0.37 12.99 -4.72
C VAL A 210 -0.38 14.53 -4.78
N PRO A 211 0.77 15.18 -5.05
CA PRO A 211 0.83 16.62 -5.26
C PRO A 211 -0.08 17.09 -6.40
N GLU A 212 -0.72 18.24 -6.23
CA GLU A 212 -1.75 18.75 -7.13
C GLU A 212 -1.21 18.98 -8.55
N GLU A 213 0.03 19.44 -8.68
CA GLU A 213 0.72 19.69 -9.95
C GLU A 213 0.98 18.41 -10.78
N LYS A 214 0.81 17.23 -10.18
CA LYS A 214 0.93 15.93 -10.86
C LYS A 214 -0.41 15.34 -11.27
N ILE A 215 -1.53 15.96 -10.89
CA ILE A 215 -2.85 15.50 -11.29
C ILE A 215 -3.00 15.73 -12.80
N PHE A 216 -3.12 14.63 -13.55
CA PHE A 216 -3.33 14.67 -14.99
C PHE A 216 -4.63 13.94 -15.34
N ARG A 217 -5.56 14.66 -15.95
CA ARG A 217 -6.90 14.19 -16.32
C ARG A 217 -7.29 14.79 -17.68
N PRO A 218 -8.32 14.27 -18.37
CA PRO A 218 -8.81 14.90 -19.60
C PRO A 218 -9.17 16.37 -19.36
N SER A 219 -8.88 17.24 -20.32
CA SER A 219 -9.08 18.70 -20.20
C SER A 219 -10.53 19.09 -19.86
N ALA A 220 -11.50 18.23 -20.19
CA ALA A 220 -12.89 18.41 -19.82
C ALA A 220 -13.11 18.54 -18.30
N TRP A 221 -12.29 17.89 -17.45
CA TRP A 221 -12.38 18.01 -15.98
C TRP A 221 -12.25 19.46 -15.51
N ASN A 222 -11.46 20.29 -16.20
CA ASN A 222 -11.29 21.70 -15.86
C ASN A 222 -12.59 22.50 -16.00
N GLY A 223 -13.51 22.06 -16.88
CA GLY A 223 -14.84 22.65 -17.03
C GLY A 223 -15.79 22.34 -15.87
N PHE A 224 -15.47 21.36 -15.02
CA PHE A 224 -16.28 21.00 -13.86
C PHE A 224 -15.86 21.73 -12.58
N GLY A 225 -14.86 22.61 -12.61
CA GLY A 225 -14.50 23.50 -11.51
C GLY A 225 -13.00 23.48 -11.15
N MET A 226 -12.60 24.45 -10.32
CA MET A 226 -11.19 24.62 -9.92
C MET A 226 -10.78 23.75 -8.72
N ASP A 227 -11.74 23.32 -7.89
CA ASP A 227 -11.48 22.36 -6.81
C ASP A 227 -11.27 20.95 -7.39
N PRO A 228 -10.07 20.36 -7.32
CA PRO A 228 -9.75 19.13 -8.05
C PRO A 228 -10.57 17.91 -7.63
N GLU A 229 -10.96 17.83 -6.36
CA GLU A 229 -11.81 16.74 -5.85
C GLU A 229 -13.23 16.90 -6.36
N GLY A 230 -13.86 18.06 -6.13
CA GLY A 230 -15.22 18.32 -6.58
C GLY A 230 -15.37 18.23 -8.11
N ALA A 231 -14.38 18.69 -8.87
CA ALA A 231 -14.37 18.55 -10.32
C ALA A 231 -14.34 17.08 -10.75
N ASP A 232 -13.60 16.23 -10.03
CA ASP A 232 -13.52 14.79 -10.32
C ASP A 232 -14.86 14.09 -10.15
N PHE A 233 -15.51 14.33 -9.01
CA PHE A 233 -16.82 13.74 -8.72
C PHE A 233 -17.88 14.18 -9.73
N ARG A 234 -17.92 15.47 -10.07
CA ARG A 234 -18.88 15.99 -11.06
C ARG A 234 -18.61 15.44 -12.47
N ALA A 235 -17.36 15.38 -12.90
CA ALA A 235 -16.98 14.85 -14.20
C ALA A 235 -17.28 13.34 -14.31
N CYS A 236 -16.90 12.54 -13.29
CA CYS A 236 -17.18 11.11 -13.25
C CYS A 236 -18.68 10.82 -13.27
N ALA A 237 -19.47 11.57 -12.48
CA ALA A 237 -20.93 11.44 -12.47
C ALA A 237 -21.56 11.83 -13.82
N ASN A 238 -21.05 12.88 -14.47
CA ASN A 238 -21.56 13.35 -15.76
C ASN A 238 -21.27 12.37 -16.91
N PHE A 239 -20.05 11.83 -16.98
CA PHE A 239 -19.66 10.96 -18.09
C PHE A 239 -20.01 9.49 -17.89
N GLY A 240 -20.17 9.04 -16.64
CA GLY A 240 -20.52 7.66 -16.32
C GLY A 240 -19.46 6.61 -16.73
N PRO A 241 -19.75 5.31 -16.52
CA PRO A 241 -18.84 4.23 -16.87
C PRO A 241 -18.63 4.12 -18.39
N LEU A 242 -17.41 3.77 -18.81
CA LEU A 242 -17.00 3.77 -20.23
C LEU A 242 -17.87 2.88 -21.14
N TYR A 243 -18.34 1.75 -20.62
CA TYR A 243 -19.05 0.73 -21.40
C TYR A 243 -20.55 0.64 -21.05
N GLY A 244 -21.09 1.63 -20.33
CA GLY A 244 -22.48 1.66 -19.89
C GLY A 244 -22.81 0.77 -18.68
N VAL A 245 -24.10 0.69 -18.37
CA VAL A 245 -24.75 -0.30 -17.49
C VAL A 245 -25.85 -0.98 -18.31
#